data_AF-A0A2E9C8S3-F1
#
_entry.id   AF-A0A2E9C8S3-F1
#
_cell.length_a   1.000
_cell.length_b   1.000
_cell.length_c   1.000
_cell.angle_alpha   90.00
_cell.angle_beta   90.00
_cell.angle_gamma   90.00
#
_symmetry.space_group_name_H-M   'P 1'
#
loop_
_entity.id
_entity.type
_entity.pdbx_description
1 polymer ?
#
loop_
_entity_poly.entity_id
_entity_poly.type
_entity_poly.pdbx_seq_one_letter_code
_entity_poly.pdbx_strand_id
1 'polypeptide(L)'
;MAMPAQIPPEAQSIGRARGRLSASSLTTFRRCEKQWFLNYRIGLRGPLSPPQVMGIEVEDAFCSILMHRAPPVDSLEELEEWVHSLVEEHASKALQQGKATFDDAMWNKGDFDDSFHMQKVS
;
A
#
# COMPACT_ATOMS: atom_id res chain seq x y z
N MET A 1 10.20 46.35 9.89
CA MET A 1 10.93 45.23 10.51
C MET A 1 10.88 44.07 9.54
N ALA A 2 11.95 43.86 8.78
CA ALA A 2 12.01 42.89 7.69
C ALA A 2 12.47 41.53 8.25
N MET A 3 11.73 40.46 7.90
CA MET A 3 12.19 39.09 8.11
C MET A 3 13.38 38.85 7.17
N PRO A 4 14.49 38.24 7.61
CA PRO A 4 15.60 37.93 6.72
C PRO A 4 15.14 36.90 5.70
N ALA A 5 15.08 37.30 4.43
CA ALA A 5 14.92 36.41 3.31
C ALA A 5 16.16 35.51 3.26
N GLN A 6 16.05 34.29 3.78
CA GLN A 6 17.04 33.25 3.53
C GLN A 6 16.99 32.95 2.04
N ILE A 7 17.99 33.43 1.32
CA ILE A 7 18.29 32.99 -0.04
C ILE A 7 18.43 31.46 0.03
N PRO A 8 17.60 30.69 -0.69
CA PRO A 8 17.65 29.24 -0.61
C PRO A 8 19.06 28.78 -1.03
N PRO A 9 19.68 27.84 -0.30
CA PRO A 9 21.03 27.41 -0.61
C PRO A 9 21.09 26.89 -2.04
N GLU A 10 22.03 27.41 -2.82
CA GLU A 10 22.38 26.90 -4.13
C GLU A 10 22.72 25.40 -4.00
N ALA A 11 21.87 24.56 -4.60
CA ALA A 11 22.10 23.13 -4.83
C ALA A 11 22.54 22.27 -3.63
N GLN A 12 21.62 22.03 -2.68
CA GLN A 12 21.59 20.73 -2.00
C GLN A 12 20.34 19.99 -2.46
N SER A 13 20.54 18.83 -3.06
CA SER A 13 19.52 17.96 -3.65
C SER A 13 18.22 17.93 -2.82
N ILE A 14 17.23 18.74 -3.22
CA ILE A 14 15.88 18.63 -2.67
C ILE A 14 15.33 17.28 -3.13
N GLY A 15 15.31 16.33 -2.21
CA GLY A 15 14.61 15.05 -2.36
C GLY A 15 15.48 13.83 -2.05
N ARG A 16 14.88 12.87 -1.34
CA ARG A 16 15.39 11.52 -1.01
C ARG A 16 15.83 10.68 -2.22
N ALA A 17 15.71 11.16 -3.44
CA ALA A 17 16.03 10.40 -4.64
C ALA A 17 17.55 10.33 -4.87
N ARG A 18 18.18 9.33 -4.25
CA ARG A 18 19.26 8.58 -4.90
C ARG A 18 18.75 8.24 -6.31
N GLY A 19 19.55 8.41 -7.37
CA GLY A 19 19.14 8.27 -8.79
C GLY A 19 18.55 6.91 -9.23
N ARG A 20 18.08 6.06 -8.30
CA ARG A 20 17.30 4.86 -8.53
C ARG A 20 15.84 5.21 -8.74
N LEU A 21 15.35 4.97 -9.94
CA LEU A 21 13.92 4.95 -10.25
C LEU A 21 13.42 3.51 -10.14
N SER A 22 12.35 3.28 -9.37
CA SER A 22 11.58 2.04 -9.51
C SER A 22 10.81 2.05 -10.83
N ALA A 23 10.36 0.88 -11.29
CA ALA A 23 9.52 0.79 -12.49
C ALA A 23 8.26 1.67 -12.39
N SER A 24 7.58 1.66 -11.24
CA SER A 24 6.41 2.51 -10.96
C SER A 24 6.75 4.01 -10.94
N SER A 25 7.95 4.38 -10.49
CA SER A 25 8.44 5.75 -10.53
C SER A 25 8.71 6.21 -11.95
N LEU A 26 9.34 5.37 -12.78
CA LEU A 26 9.59 5.66 -14.19
C LEU A 26 8.29 5.79 -15.00
N THR A 27 7.30 4.92 -14.77
CA THR A 27 6.00 5.04 -15.44
C THR A 27 5.28 6.33 -15.05
N THR A 28 5.37 6.74 -13.79
CA THR A 28 4.82 8.04 -13.34
C THR A 28 5.53 9.21 -14.03
N PHE A 29 6.87 9.17 -14.12
CA PHE A 29 7.65 10.19 -14.82
C PHE A 29 7.24 10.31 -16.30
N ARG A 30 7.15 9.18 -17.00
CA ARG A 30 6.73 9.13 -18.42
C ARG A 30 5.30 9.62 -18.66
N ARG A 31 4.40 9.48 -17.68
CA ARG A 31 3.02 9.98 -17.77
C ARG A 31 2.92 11.46 -17.44
N CYS A 32 3.57 11.90 -16.36
CA CYS A 32 3.57 13.29 -15.92
C CYS A 32 4.80 13.59 -15.04
N GLU A 33 5.76 14.31 -15.59
CA GLU A 33 7.00 14.68 -14.90
C GLU A 33 6.75 15.58 -13.67
N LYS A 34 5.78 16.49 -13.75
CA LYS A 34 5.42 17.38 -12.63
C LYS A 34 4.85 16.58 -11.46
N GLN A 35 3.95 15.63 -11.73
CA GLN A 35 3.40 14.74 -10.70
C GLN A 35 4.51 13.88 -10.10
N TRP A 36 5.41 13.35 -10.92
CA TRP A 36 6.57 12.61 -10.43
C TRP A 36 7.45 13.47 -9.51
N PHE A 37 7.74 14.71 -9.89
CA PHE A 37 8.54 15.62 -9.09
C PHE A 37 7.89 15.90 -7.72
N LEU A 38 6.59 16.24 -7.71
CA LEU A 38 5.84 16.49 -6.47
C LEU A 38 5.84 15.25 -5.56
N ASN A 39 5.61 14.06 -6.12
CA ASN A 39 5.49 12.83 -5.34
C ASN A 39 6.83 12.28 -4.85
N TYR A 40 7.87 12.28 -5.69
CA TYR A 40 9.14 11.58 -5.41
C TYR A 40 10.28 12.52 -5.00
N ARG A 41 10.26 13.79 -5.40
CA ARG A 41 11.27 14.79 -4.99
C ARG A 41 10.80 15.62 -3.80
N ILE A 42 9.58 16.15 -3.85
CA ILE A 42 9.02 16.95 -2.73
C ILE A 42 8.43 16.05 -1.65
N GLY A 43 7.84 14.91 -2.01
CA GLY A 43 7.24 13.97 -1.06
C GLY A 43 5.77 14.26 -0.75
N LEU A 44 5.09 15.04 -1.60
CA LEU A 44 3.65 15.26 -1.46
C LEU A 44 2.90 14.00 -1.89
N ARG A 45 1.95 13.55 -1.08
CA ARG A 45 1.09 12.40 -1.38
C ARG A 45 -0.36 12.86 -1.46
N GLY A 46 -1.14 12.25 -2.35
CA GLY A 46 -2.58 12.45 -2.39
C GLY A 46 -3.31 11.68 -1.28
N PRO A 47 -4.64 11.82 -1.18
CA PRO A 47 -5.44 11.09 -0.21
C PRO A 47 -5.35 9.58 -0.47
N LEU A 48 -5.33 8.79 0.61
CA LEU A 48 -5.47 7.35 0.53
C LEU A 48 -6.91 6.98 0.15
N SER A 49 -7.07 6.03 -0.78
CA SER A 49 -8.38 5.46 -1.12
C SER A 49 -8.53 4.03 -0.59
N PRO A 50 -9.76 3.56 -0.33
CA PRO A 50 -9.99 2.21 0.19
C PRO A 50 -9.32 1.10 -0.65
N PRO A 51 -9.37 1.10 -1.99
CA PRO A 51 -8.70 0.08 -2.79
C PRO A 51 -7.18 0.08 -2.70
N GLN A 52 -6.56 1.24 -2.44
CA GLN A 52 -5.11 1.32 -2.24
C GLN A 52 -4.70 0.67 -0.93
N VAL A 53 -5.44 0.94 0.15
CA VAL A 53 -5.21 0.33 1.45
C VAL A 53 -5.42 -1.18 1.36
N MET A 54 -6.56 -1.62 0.82
CA MET A 54 -6.84 -3.04 0.67
C MET A 54 -5.87 -3.78 -0.24
N GLY A 55 -5.34 -3.13 -1.29
CA GLY A 55 -4.30 -3.76 -2.13
C GLY A 55 -3.06 -4.13 -1.32
N ILE A 56 -2.65 -3.29 -0.36
CA ILE A 56 -1.51 -3.55 0.52
C ILE A 56 -1.82 -4.69 1.49
N GLU A 57 -2.97 -4.62 2.18
CA GLU A 57 -3.35 -5.62 3.18
C GLU A 57 -3.58 -7.01 2.57
N VAL A 58 -4.15 -7.08 1.36
CA VAL A 58 -4.35 -8.35 0.64
C VAL A 58 -3.01 -8.92 0.17
N GLU A 59 -2.09 -8.09 -0.32
CA GLU A 59 -0.74 -8.54 -0.70
C GLU A 59 0.00 -9.13 0.50
N ASP A 60 -0.04 -8.45 1.66
CA ASP A 60 0.59 -8.94 2.88
C ASP A 60 -0.05 -10.24 3.39
N ALA A 61 -1.38 -10.31 3.40
CA ALA A 61 -2.10 -11.52 3.79
C ALA A 61 -1.79 -12.72 2.86
N PHE A 62 -1.73 -12.50 1.55
CA PHE A 62 -1.37 -13.53 0.59
C PHE A 62 0.07 -14.00 0.78
N CYS A 63 1.02 -13.07 0.94
CA CYS A 63 2.41 -13.40 1.28
C CYS A 63 2.50 -14.18 2.59
N SER A 64 1.70 -13.81 3.59
CA SER A 64 1.64 -14.52 4.88
C SER A 64 1.19 -15.96 4.72
N ILE A 65 0.18 -16.24 3.89
CA ILE A 65 -0.26 -17.61 3.59
C ILE A 65 0.90 -18.40 2.97
N LEU A 66 1.59 -17.83 1.97
CA LEU A 66 2.72 -18.48 1.30
C LEU A 66 3.94 -18.72 2.21
N MET A 67 4.08 -17.95 3.29
CA MET A 67 5.15 -18.14 4.28
C MET A 67 4.87 -19.27 5.27
N HIS A 68 3.66 -19.86 5.28
CA HIS A 68 3.37 -21.00 6.14
C HIS A 68 4.15 -22.24 5.69
N ARG A 69 4.62 -23.00 6.68
CA ARG A 69 5.21 -24.31 6.41
C ARG A 69 4.10 -25.31 6.12
N ALA A 70 4.10 -25.85 4.91
CA ALA A 70 3.15 -26.88 4.52
C ALA A 70 3.24 -28.10 5.46
N PRO A 71 2.08 -28.65 5.89
CA PRO A 71 2.03 -29.88 6.66
C PRO A 71 2.46 -31.07 5.77
N PRO A 72 2.87 -32.20 6.38
CA PRO A 72 3.00 -33.44 5.64
C PRO A 72 1.62 -33.90 5.20
N VAL A 73 1.39 -33.94 3.88
CA VAL A 73 0.15 -34.35 3.22
C VAL A 73 0.48 -35.33 2.11
N ASP A 74 -0.44 -36.24 1.83
CA ASP A 74 -0.22 -37.35 0.90
C ASP A 74 -0.76 -37.07 -0.51
N SER A 75 -1.47 -35.95 -0.70
CA SER A 75 -2.06 -35.54 -1.98
C SER A 75 -2.04 -34.03 -2.21
N LEU A 76 -2.26 -33.59 -3.45
CA LEU A 76 -2.38 -32.18 -3.80
C LEU A 76 -3.70 -31.59 -3.26
N GLU A 77 -4.76 -32.40 -3.26
CA GLU A 77 -6.08 -32.04 -2.77
C GLU A 77 -6.03 -31.68 -1.27
N GLU A 78 -5.31 -32.48 -0.46
CA GLU A 78 -5.10 -32.19 0.97
C GLU A 78 -4.31 -30.89 1.19
N LEU A 79 -3.36 -30.58 0.29
CA LEU A 79 -2.61 -29.32 0.35
C LEU A 79 -3.51 -28.12 0.02
N GLU A 80 -4.37 -28.26 -0.99
CA GLU A 80 -5.34 -27.21 -1.38
C GLU A 80 -6.34 -26.95 -0.26
N GLU A 81 -6.90 -27.99 0.35
CA GLU A 81 -7.81 -27.87 1.49
C GLU A 81 -7.11 -27.16 2.67
N TRP A 82 -5.86 -27.51 2.95
CA TRP A 82 -5.07 -26.84 3.97
C TRP A 82 -4.85 -25.35 3.63
N VAL A 83 -4.46 -25.00 2.40
CA VAL A 83 -4.29 -23.58 2.01
C VAL A 83 -5.60 -22.82 2.13
N HIS A 84 -6.71 -23.40 1.65
CA HIS A 84 -8.04 -22.78 1.74
C HIS A 84 -8.48 -22.56 3.18
N SER A 85 -8.11 -23.46 4.10
CA SER A 85 -8.40 -23.28 5.53
C SER A 85 -7.76 -22.03 6.14
N LEU A 86 -6.67 -21.52 5.56
CA LEU A 86 -5.99 -20.30 6.00
C LEU A 86 -6.64 -19.02 5.43
N VAL A 87 -7.36 -19.13 4.32
CA VAL A 87 -7.85 -17.96 3.58
C VAL A 87 -8.84 -17.13 4.40
N GLU A 88 -9.78 -17.76 5.09
CA GLU A 88 -10.84 -17.05 5.83
C GLU A 88 -10.27 -16.18 6.96
N GLU A 89 -9.35 -16.74 7.75
CA GLU A 89 -8.67 -16.02 8.83
C GLU A 89 -7.88 -14.82 8.29
N HIS A 90 -7.05 -15.06 7.26
CA HIS A 90 -6.20 -14.03 6.68
C HIS A 90 -7.01 -12.95 5.95
N ALA A 91 -8.08 -13.31 5.25
CA ALA A 91 -8.96 -12.36 4.58
C ALA A 91 -9.72 -11.49 5.59
N SER A 92 -10.25 -12.09 6.67
CA SER A 92 -10.94 -11.37 7.73
C SER A 92 -10.01 -10.38 8.42
N LYS A 93 -8.78 -10.81 8.71
CA LYS A 93 -7.75 -9.98 9.32
C LYS A 93 -7.34 -8.83 8.40
N ALA A 94 -7.07 -9.09 7.12
CA ALA A 94 -6.72 -8.08 6.13
C ALA A 94 -7.82 -7.01 6.01
N LEU A 95 -9.09 -7.42 6.04
CA LEU A 95 -10.20 -6.50 5.91
C LEU A 95 -10.38 -5.62 7.16
N GLN A 96 -10.21 -6.19 8.36
CA GLN A 96 -10.20 -5.44 9.62
C GLN A 96 -9.02 -4.45 9.68
N GLN A 97 -7.82 -4.90 9.31
CA GLN A 97 -6.63 -4.07 9.27
C GLN A 97 -6.76 -2.95 8.24
N GLY A 98 -7.30 -3.25 7.06
CA GLY A 98 -7.52 -2.26 6.01
C GLY A 98 -8.48 -1.16 6.43
N LYS A 99 -9.56 -1.51 7.13
CA LYS A 99 -10.48 -0.51 7.69
C LYS A 99 -9.77 0.37 8.72
N ALA A 100 -9.07 -0.24 9.68
CA ALA A 100 -8.33 0.49 10.70
C ALA A 100 -7.27 1.43 10.09
N THR A 101 -6.49 0.97 9.12
CA THR A 101 -5.48 1.78 8.41
C THR A 101 -6.11 2.93 7.62
N PHE A 102 -7.28 2.72 7.01
CA PHE A 102 -8.00 3.77 6.30
C PHE A 102 -8.57 4.83 7.25
N ASP A 103 -9.13 4.41 8.37
CA ASP A 103 -9.72 5.30 9.38
C ASP A 103 -8.66 6.11 10.14
N ASP A 104 -7.47 5.54 10.38
CA ASP A 104 -6.33 6.24 11.01
C ASP A 104 -5.60 7.20 10.05
N ALA A 105 -5.82 7.08 8.74
CA ALA A 105 -5.14 7.90 7.76
C ALA A 105 -5.53 9.39 7.88
N MET A 106 -4.53 10.24 8.14
CA MET A 106 -4.71 11.69 8.27
C MET A 106 -5.36 12.36 7.03
N TRP A 107 -5.16 11.78 5.85
CA TRP A 107 -5.80 12.24 4.61
C TRP A 107 -6.30 11.06 3.79
N ASN A 108 -7.60 10.79 3.88
CA ASN A 108 -8.29 9.74 3.15
C ASN A 108 -9.40 10.34 2.24
N LYS A 109 -9.87 9.54 1.27
CA LYS A 109 -10.99 9.90 0.38
C LYS A 109 -11.79 8.66 0.00
N GLY A 110 -13.10 8.74 0.18
CA GLY A 110 -14.05 7.68 -0.16
C GLY A 110 -14.66 7.06 1.10
N ASP A 111 -15.48 6.04 0.91
CA ASP A 111 -16.06 5.24 1.97
C ASP A 111 -15.56 3.80 1.83
N PHE A 112 -14.98 3.28 2.92
CA PHE A 112 -14.47 1.93 2.97
C PHE A 112 -15.59 0.90 2.94
N ASP A 113 -16.69 1.16 3.65
CA ASP A 113 -17.81 0.22 3.80
C ASP A 113 -18.66 0.12 2.52
N ASP A 114 -18.68 1.19 1.70
CA ASP A 114 -19.23 1.16 0.34
C ASP A 114 -18.38 0.30 -0.62
N SER A 115 -17.07 0.23 -0.39
CA SER A 115 -16.13 -0.44 -1.27
C SER A 115 -15.94 -1.92 -0.92
N PHE A 116 -16.02 -2.26 0.37
CA PHE A 116 -15.74 -3.60 0.90
C PHE A 116 -16.77 -3.98 1.95
N HIS A 117 -17.45 -5.12 1.75
CA HIS A 117 -18.47 -5.60 2.67
C HIS A 117 -17.93 -6.75 3.52
N MET A 118 -17.87 -6.53 4.84
CA MET A 118 -17.41 -7.53 5.82
C MET A 118 -18.23 -8.83 5.80
N GLN A 119 -19.50 -8.74 5.41
CA GLN A 119 -20.44 -9.87 5.38
C GLN A 119 -20.13 -10.91 4.30
N LYS A 120 -19.21 -10.62 3.37
CA LYS A 120 -18.85 -11.51 2.27
C LYS A 120 -17.64 -12.41 2.56
N VAL A 121 -17.06 -12.33 3.76
CA VAL A 121 -15.86 -13.08 4.15
C VAL A 121 -16.22 -14.37 4.91
N SER A 122 -17.44 -14.89 4.74
CA SER A 122 -17.93 -16.16 5.32
C SER A 122 -18.26 -17.18 4.24
#